data_AF-A0A8S4SH56-F1
#
_entry.id   AF-A0A8S4SH56-F1
#
_cell.length_a   1.000
_cell.length_b   1.000
_cell.length_c   1.000
_cell.angle_alpha   90.00
_cell.angle_beta   90.00
_cell.angle_gamma   90.00
#
_symmetry.space_group_name_H-M   'P 1'
#
loop_
_entity.id
_entity.type
_entity.pdbx_description
1 polymer ?
#
loop_
_entity_poly.entity_id
_entity_poly.type
_entity_poly.pdbx_seq_one_letter_code
_entity_poly.pdbx_strand_id
1 'polypeptide(L)'
;MAETLGDLNAMLKDLSRVSQQVGLRMNMSKTKIMSNAYVPLYPIIVGSSALEIVDEYIYLGHTIQLGRYNFEKEVNRRIQLGWAAFGKLSDIFSSKIPECLKTFSLRTVRFARDDLRIRDMVANYGPHRKAQSHSAGDGESYVRSIST
;
A
#
# COMPACT_ATOMS: atom_id res chain seq x y z
N MET A 1 -11.89 -0.21 -19.53
CA MET A 1 -10.65 -1.04 -19.51
C MET A 1 -10.65 -1.89 -20.77
N ALA A 2 -9.49 -2.34 -21.23
CA ALA A 2 -9.45 -3.34 -22.30
C ALA A 2 -10.15 -4.62 -21.83
N GLU A 3 -11.01 -5.20 -22.67
CA GLU A 3 -11.67 -6.48 -22.35
C GLU A 3 -10.76 -7.65 -22.69
N THR A 4 -9.95 -7.50 -23.75
CA THR A 4 -8.98 -8.52 -24.19
C THR A 4 -7.56 -7.98 -24.27
N LEU A 5 -6.58 -8.90 -24.29
CA LEU A 5 -5.18 -8.56 -24.51
C LEU A 5 -4.94 -7.96 -25.91
N GLY A 6 -5.72 -8.39 -26.91
CA GLY A 6 -5.68 -7.85 -28.27
C GLY A 6 -6.06 -6.37 -28.30
N ASP A 7 -7.15 -6.02 -27.61
CA ASP A 7 -7.62 -4.62 -27.53
C ASP A 7 -6.61 -3.74 -26.80
N LEU A 8 -6.00 -4.24 -25.71
CA LEU A 8 -4.97 -3.51 -24.99
C LEU A 8 -3.76 -3.22 -25.89
N ASN A 9 -3.30 -4.21 -26.65
CA ASN A 9 -2.18 -4.04 -27.58
C ASN A 9 -2.51 -3.03 -28.69
N ALA A 10 -3.72 -3.09 -29.26
CA ALA A 10 -4.17 -2.13 -30.27
C ALA A 10 -4.22 -0.70 -29.71
N MET A 11 -4.85 -0.51 -28.54
CA MET A 11 -4.93 0.79 -27.88
C MET A 11 -3.56 1.39 -27.55
N LEU A 12 -2.60 0.58 -27.09
CA LEU A 12 -1.25 1.04 -26.78
C LEU A 12 -0.47 1.45 -28.05
N LYS A 13 -0.63 0.71 -29.14
CA LYS A 13 -0.01 1.06 -30.44
C LYS A 13 -0.59 2.34 -31.00
N ASP A 14 -1.91 2.49 -30.95
CA ASP A 14 -2.57 3.72 -31.40
C ASP A 14 -2.21 4.93 -30.54
N LEU A 15 -2.20 4.77 -29.21
CA LEU A 15 -1.75 5.82 -28.30
C LEU A 15 -0.31 6.25 -28.62
N SER A 16 0.59 5.28 -28.84
CA SER A 16 1.98 5.56 -29.23
C SER A 16 2.05 6.33 -30.54
N ARG A 17 1.30 5.89 -31.55
CA ARG A 17 1.28 6.50 -32.90
C ARG A 17 0.75 7.94 -32.85
N VAL A 18 -0.40 8.16 -32.23
CA VAL A 18 -1.04 9.48 -32.14
C VAL A 18 -0.23 10.43 -31.27
N SER A 19 0.36 9.95 -30.16
CA SER A 19 1.23 10.77 -29.32
C SER A 19 2.44 11.30 -30.10
N GLN A 20 3.06 10.44 -30.93
CA GLN A 20 4.22 10.84 -31.74
C GLN A 20 3.89 11.91 -32.79
N GLN A 21 2.67 11.89 -33.35
CA GLN A 21 2.22 12.90 -34.31
C GLN A 21 2.19 14.32 -33.71
N VAL A 22 1.97 14.43 -32.40
CA VAL A 22 1.99 15.70 -31.66
C VAL A 22 3.31 15.95 -30.92
N GLY A 23 4.35 15.16 -31.21
CA GLY A 23 5.68 15.31 -30.60
C GLY A 23 5.81 14.73 -29.19
N LEU A 24 4.84 13.96 -28.71
CA LEU A 24 4.90 13.27 -27.42
C LEU A 24 5.40 11.83 -27.56
N ARG A 25 6.07 11.32 -26.52
CA ARG A 25 6.56 9.94 -26.48
C ARG A 25 6.20 9.27 -25.17
N MET A 26 5.78 8.01 -25.25
CA MET A 26 5.51 7.21 -24.06
C MET A 26 6.80 6.94 -23.29
N ASN A 27 6.72 7.04 -21.97
CA ASN A 27 7.81 6.65 -21.09
C ASN A 27 7.65 5.18 -20.72
N MET A 28 8.34 4.30 -21.45
CA MET A 28 8.23 2.84 -21.28
C MET A 28 8.63 2.38 -19.87
N SER A 29 9.50 3.11 -19.17
CA SER A 29 9.87 2.79 -17.78
C SER A 29 8.75 3.08 -16.78
N LYS A 30 7.89 4.08 -17.06
CA LYS A 30 6.75 4.44 -16.20
C LYS A 30 5.45 3.73 -16.60
N THR A 31 5.30 3.35 -17.86
CA THR A 31 4.13 2.62 -18.34
C THR A 31 4.21 1.16 -17.90
N LYS A 32 3.21 0.71 -17.12
CA LYS A 32 3.09 -0.66 -16.62
C LYS A 32 1.74 -1.25 -17.03
N ILE A 33 1.68 -2.57 -17.12
CA ILE A 33 0.44 -3.32 -17.38
C ILE A 33 0.01 -4.00 -16.08
N MET A 34 -1.29 -3.96 -15.80
CA MET A 34 -1.90 -4.73 -14.71
C MET A 34 -3.12 -5.47 -15.28
N SER A 35 -3.36 -6.71 -14.87
CA SER A 35 -4.57 -7.47 -15.18
C SER A 35 -5.28 -7.95 -13.93
N ASN A 36 -6.54 -8.37 -14.09
CA ASN A 36 -7.14 -9.21 -13.08
C ASN A 36 -6.45 -10.60 -13.08
N ALA A 37 -6.42 -11.28 -11.93
CA ALA A 37 -5.73 -12.56 -11.74
C ALA A 37 -6.22 -13.69 -12.68
N TYR A 38 -7.32 -13.47 -13.41
CA TYR A 38 -7.97 -14.46 -14.25
C TYR A 38 -7.53 -14.38 -15.73
N VAL A 39 -6.77 -13.36 -16.11
CA VAL A 39 -6.28 -13.20 -17.49
C VAL A 39 -4.76 -13.43 -17.53
N PRO A 40 -4.29 -14.50 -18.19
CA PRO A 40 -2.86 -14.68 -18.41
C PRO A 40 -2.35 -13.56 -19.32
N LEU A 41 -1.40 -12.77 -18.82
CA LEU A 41 -0.76 -11.71 -19.58
C LEU A 41 0.50 -12.23 -20.26
N TYR A 42 0.61 -11.91 -21.54
CA TYR A 42 1.86 -12.04 -22.27
C TYR A 42 2.57 -10.68 -22.35
N PRO A 43 3.90 -10.65 -22.44
CA PRO A 43 4.64 -9.41 -22.64
C PRO A 43 4.13 -8.64 -23.86
N ILE A 44 3.64 -7.42 -23.65
CA ILE A 44 3.23 -6.53 -24.75
C ILE A 44 4.43 -5.68 -25.16
N ILE A 45 4.77 -5.73 -26.44
CA ILE A 45 5.86 -4.95 -27.02
C ILE A 45 5.27 -3.72 -27.71
N VAL A 46 5.73 -2.54 -27.32
CA VAL A 46 5.38 -1.28 -28.00
C VAL A 46 6.66 -0.61 -28.50
N GLY A 47 6.76 -0.45 -29.83
CA GLY A 47 8.01 -0.05 -30.47
C GLY A 47 9.06 -1.16 -30.31
N SER A 48 10.13 -0.87 -29.57
CA SER A 48 11.24 -1.79 -29.29
C SER A 48 11.34 -2.22 -27.82
N SER A 49 10.35 -1.89 -26.98
CA SER A 49 10.39 -2.15 -25.54
C SER A 49 9.20 -2.99 -25.10
N ALA A 50 9.47 -4.01 -24.28
CA ALA A 50 8.43 -4.76 -23.56
C ALA A 50 7.98 -3.96 -22.34
N LEU A 51 6.66 -3.85 -22.15
CA LEU A 51 6.09 -3.23 -20.96
C LEU A 51 6.11 -4.22 -19.80
N GLU A 52 6.50 -3.71 -18.62
CA GLU A 52 6.50 -4.51 -17.40
C GLU A 52 5.07 -4.73 -16.89
N ILE A 53 4.80 -5.97 -16.50
CA ILE A 53 3.55 -6.38 -15.87
C ILE A 53 3.75 -6.30 -14.36
N VAL A 54 2.84 -5.63 -13.66
CA VAL A 54 2.88 -5.44 -12.20
C VAL A 54 1.53 -5.79 -11.57
N ASP A 55 1.57 -6.32 -10.36
CA ASP A 55 0.36 -6.59 -9.58
C ASP A 55 -0.14 -5.35 -8.83
N GLU A 56 0.77 -4.42 -8.53
CA GLU A 56 0.49 -3.19 -7.80
C GLU A 56 1.16 -1.99 -8.45
N TYR A 57 0.51 -0.84 -8.38
CA TYR A 57 1.06 0.41 -8.90
C TYR A 57 0.65 1.61 -8.05
N ILE A 58 1.60 2.49 -7.74
CA ILE A 58 1.31 3.75 -7.03
C ILE A 58 0.84 4.79 -8.04
N TYR A 59 -0.46 5.08 -8.03
CA TYR A 59 -1.06 6.11 -8.87
C TYR A 59 -1.54 7.27 -8.01
N LEU A 60 -1.06 8.48 -8.31
CA LEU A 60 -1.42 9.71 -7.59
C LEU A 60 -1.32 9.58 -6.06
N GLY A 61 -0.28 8.91 -5.58
CA GLY A 61 -0.02 8.72 -4.15
C GLY A 61 -0.84 7.61 -3.47
N HIS A 62 -1.63 6.86 -4.23
CA HIS A 62 -2.44 5.73 -3.76
C HIS A 62 -1.92 4.43 -4.36
N THR A 63 -1.83 3.39 -3.54
CA THR A 63 -1.52 2.03 -4.03
C THR A 63 -2.76 1.45 -4.69
N ILE A 64 -2.66 1.11 -5.98
CA ILE A 64 -3.73 0.45 -6.74
C ILE A 64 -3.35 -1.01 -6.93
N GLN A 65 -4.33 -1.89 -6.69
CA GLN A 65 -4.30 -3.31 -6.98
C GLN A 65 -5.61 -3.71 -7.65
N LEU A 66 -5.64 -4.82 -8.37
CA LEU A 66 -6.84 -5.38 -8.99
C LEU A 66 -7.29 -6.63 -8.24
N GLY A 67 -8.59 -6.76 -7.94
CA GLY A 67 -9.12 -7.84 -7.09
C GLY A 67 -10.12 -7.38 -6.02
N ARG A 68 -10.44 -8.23 -5.03
CA ARG A 68 -11.38 -7.90 -3.94
C ARG A 68 -10.71 -7.22 -2.74
N TYR A 69 -9.39 -7.37 -2.57
CA TYR A 69 -8.65 -6.94 -1.37
C TYR A 69 -7.77 -5.69 -1.61
N ASN A 70 -8.04 -4.93 -2.69
CA ASN A 70 -7.16 -3.85 -3.15
C ASN A 70 -7.02 -2.69 -2.16
N PHE A 71 -8.03 -2.51 -1.30
CA PHE A 71 -8.06 -1.41 -0.34
C PHE A 71 -7.27 -1.71 0.92
N GLU A 72 -7.12 -2.97 1.31
CA GLU A 72 -6.49 -3.33 2.59
C GLU A 72 -5.03 -2.88 2.65
N LYS A 73 -4.27 -3.08 1.56
CA LYS A 73 -2.86 -2.66 1.49
C LYS A 73 -2.72 -1.13 1.60
N GLU A 74 -3.55 -0.37 0.89
CA GLU A 74 -3.51 1.10 0.95
C GLU A 74 -3.99 1.64 2.31
N VAL A 75 -5.05 1.04 2.89
CA VAL A 75 -5.54 1.39 4.23
C VAL A 75 -4.45 1.14 5.27
N ASN A 76 -3.83 -0.04 5.26
CA ASN A 76 -2.75 -0.38 6.18
C ASN A 76 -1.55 0.56 6.02
N ARG A 77 -1.17 0.91 4.79
CA ARG A 77 -0.11 1.88 4.51
C ARG A 77 -0.43 3.26 5.11
N ARG A 78 -1.68 3.73 4.96
CA ARG A 78 -2.12 5.01 5.55
C ARG A 78 -2.14 4.99 7.06
N ILE A 79 -2.57 3.89 7.67
CA ILE A 79 -2.52 3.70 9.13
C ILE A 79 -1.07 3.78 9.62
N GLN A 80 -0.14 3.08 8.96
CA GLN A 80 1.28 3.11 9.31
C GLN A 80 1.88 4.51 9.17
N LEU A 81 1.55 5.24 8.10
CA LEU A 81 1.98 6.63 7.92
C LEU A 81 1.38 7.56 8.99
N GLY A 82 0.12 7.35 9.36
CA GLY A 82 -0.54 8.06 10.45
C GLY A 82 0.18 7.85 11.78
N TRP A 83 0.52 6.60 12.10
CA TRP A 83 1.31 6.26 13.29
C TRP A 83 2.72 6.86 13.27
N ALA A 84 3.41 6.81 12.12
CA ALA A 84 4.73 7.42 11.99
C ALA A 84 4.69 8.94 12.16
N ALA A 85 3.67 9.62 11.61
CA ALA A 85 3.46 11.04 11.79
C ALA A 85 3.09 11.39 13.24
N PHE A 86 2.21 10.60 13.87
CA PHE A 86 1.84 10.76 15.27
C PHE A 86 3.05 10.60 16.19
N GLY A 87 3.85 9.56 15.97
CA GLY A 87 5.08 9.31 16.73
C GLY A 87 6.09 10.46 16.61
N LYS A 88 6.23 11.08 15.44
CA LYS A 88 7.08 12.27 15.26
C LYS A 88 6.61 13.50 16.05
N LEU A 89 5.34 13.53 16.46
CA LEU A 89 4.71 14.64 17.19
C LEU A 89 4.43 14.25 18.64
N SER A 90 4.95 13.12 19.12
CA SER A 90 4.71 12.62 20.48
C SER A 90 4.99 13.68 21.54
N ASP A 91 6.10 14.42 21.39
CA ASP A 91 6.53 15.43 22.34
C ASP A 91 5.55 16.61 22.41
N ILE A 92 5.00 17.00 21.26
CA ILE A 92 3.99 18.06 21.17
C ILE A 92 2.70 17.60 21.87
N PHE A 93 2.29 16.34 21.65
CA PHE A 93 1.08 15.80 22.28
C PHE A 93 1.24 15.55 23.79
N SER A 94 2.43 15.15 24.23
CA SER A 94 2.78 14.96 25.63
C SER A 94 3.07 16.27 26.38
N SER A 95 3.30 17.38 25.67
CA SER A 95 3.53 18.68 26.28
C SER A 95 2.27 19.29 26.90
N LYS A 96 2.47 20.25 27.80
CA LYS A 96 1.40 21.03 28.47
C LYS A 96 0.89 22.19 27.61
N ILE A 97 0.96 22.11 26.28
CA ILE A 97 0.37 23.12 25.41
C ILE A 97 -1.17 22.97 25.35
N PRO A 98 -1.91 24.06 25.10
CA PRO A 98 -3.35 24.01 24.89
C PRO A 98 -3.77 23.04 23.77
N GLU A 99 -4.92 22.37 23.97
CA GLU A 99 -5.44 21.33 23.07
C GLU A 99 -5.73 21.85 21.65
N CYS A 100 -6.11 23.13 21.52
CA CYS A 100 -6.31 23.77 20.23
C CYS A 100 -5.02 23.81 19.39
N LEU A 101 -3.86 23.95 20.03
CA LEU A 101 -2.56 23.96 19.34
C LEU A 101 -2.11 22.56 18.95
N LYS A 102 -2.42 21.55 19.76
CA LYS A 102 -2.22 20.13 19.38
C LYS A 102 -3.04 19.77 18.16
N THR A 103 -4.31 20.15 18.15
CA THR A 103 -5.22 19.94 17.00
C THR A 103 -4.74 20.68 15.76
N PHE A 104 -4.27 21.92 15.92
CA PHE A 104 -3.69 22.71 14.81
C PHE A 104 -2.44 22.04 14.22
N SER A 105 -1.56 21.53 15.08
CA SER A 105 -0.35 20.79 14.68
C SER A 105 -0.70 19.55 13.87
N LEU A 106 -1.71 18.78 14.31
CA LEU A 106 -2.19 17.59 13.59
C LEU A 106 -2.81 17.94 12.22
N ARG A 107 -3.56 19.04 12.10
CA ARG A 107 -4.19 19.46 10.83
C ARG A 107 -3.19 19.94 9.78
N THR A 108 -2.06 20.48 10.23
CA THR A 108 -1.00 20.98 9.34
C THR A 108 -0.20 19.84 8.72
N VAL A 109 -0.22 18.68 9.37
CA VAL A 109 0.45 17.44 8.98
C VAL A 109 -0.37 16.80 7.87
N ARG A 110 0.05 17.03 6.61
CA ARG A 110 -0.60 16.56 5.36
C ARG A 110 -0.49 15.03 5.17
N PHE A 111 -1.03 14.26 6.10
CA PHE A 111 -1.07 12.80 6.00
C PHE A 111 -2.54 12.36 5.93
N ALA A 112 -3.01 12.21 4.70
CA ALA A 112 -4.32 11.67 4.31
C ALA A 112 -5.56 12.48 4.73
N ARG A 113 -6.27 13.03 3.73
CA ARG A 113 -7.58 13.68 3.89
C ARG A 113 -8.77 12.71 3.84
N ASP A 114 -8.54 11.39 3.82
CA ASP A 114 -9.64 10.44 3.64
C ASP A 114 -9.95 9.69 4.93
N ASP A 115 -11.24 9.73 5.23
CA ASP A 115 -11.94 9.44 6.47
C ASP A 115 -11.85 7.95 6.86
N LEU A 116 -10.95 7.62 7.80
CA LEU A 116 -11.00 6.41 8.61
C LEU A 116 -11.21 6.84 10.06
N ARG A 117 -12.31 6.38 10.66
CA ARG A 117 -12.68 6.73 12.03
C ARG A 117 -11.60 6.24 12.99
N ILE A 118 -11.08 7.17 13.80
CA ILE A 118 -10.01 6.93 14.80
C ILE A 118 -10.33 5.73 15.73
N ARG A 119 -11.61 5.44 16.00
CA ARG A 119 -12.04 4.33 16.85
C ARG A 119 -11.69 2.94 16.29
N ASP A 120 -11.74 2.76 14.96
CA ASP A 120 -11.44 1.46 14.32
C ASP A 120 -9.92 1.19 14.27
N MET A 121 -9.11 2.26 14.31
CA MET A 121 -7.64 2.19 14.36
C MET A 121 -7.09 1.69 15.70
N VAL A 122 -7.66 2.16 16.82
CA VAL A 122 -7.16 1.80 18.16
C VAL A 122 -7.42 0.33 18.47
N ALA A 123 -8.55 -0.21 18.02
CA ALA A 123 -8.96 -1.59 18.30
C ALA A 123 -8.11 -2.65 17.56
N ASN A 124 -7.69 -2.35 16.33
CA ASN A 124 -7.03 -3.35 15.46
C ASN A 124 -5.53 -3.11 15.24
N TYR A 125 -5.05 -1.88 15.41
CA TYR A 125 -3.69 -1.49 15.01
C TYR A 125 -2.99 -0.55 15.99
N GLY A 126 -3.47 -0.47 17.23
CA GLY A 126 -2.75 0.19 18.33
C GLY A 126 -1.37 -0.45 18.55
N PRO A 127 -0.43 0.24 19.21
CA PRO A 127 0.86 -0.35 19.51
C PRO A 127 0.65 -1.62 20.34
N HIS A 128 0.85 -2.78 19.71
CA HIS A 128 1.12 -4.02 20.43
C HIS A 128 2.41 -3.77 21.20
N ARG A 129 2.29 -3.35 22.45
CA ARG A 129 3.41 -3.46 23.38
C ARG A 129 3.79 -4.94 23.35
N LYS A 130 4.91 -5.26 22.71
CA LYS A 130 5.59 -6.51 22.96
C LYS A 130 5.84 -6.52 24.46
N ALA A 131 5.05 -7.30 25.20
CA ALA A 131 5.38 -7.64 26.56
C ALA A 131 6.70 -8.39 26.48
N GLN A 132 7.79 -7.72 26.86
CA GLN A 132 9.03 -8.38 27.17
C GLN A 132 8.77 -9.26 28.39
N SER A 133 8.68 -10.57 28.21
CA SER A 133 8.92 -11.51 29.30
C SER A 133 10.38 -11.94 29.23
N HIS A 134 11.20 -11.35 30.11
CA HIS A 134 12.50 -11.89 30.47
C HIS A 134 12.31 -13.25 31.15
N SER A 135 13.03 -14.25 30.63
CA SER A 135 13.71 -15.36 31.30
C SER A 135 13.35 -15.68 32.76
N ALA A 136 12.85 -16.89 32.99
CA ALA A 136 13.18 -17.70 34.16
C ALA A 136 13.44 -19.14 33.67
N GLY A 137 14.56 -19.72 34.13
CA GLY A 137 15.04 -21.03 33.76
C GLY A 137 14.30 -22.18 34.45
N ASP A 138 14.94 -23.35 34.35
CA ASP A 138 14.59 -24.65 34.91
C ASP A 138 13.57 -25.42 34.03
N GLY A 139 13.93 -26.44 33.25
CA GLY A 139 14.80 -27.56 33.58
C GLY A 139 13.99 -28.62 34.32
N GLU A 140 13.26 -29.49 33.59
CA GLU A 140 13.13 -30.93 33.90
C GLU A 140 12.09 -31.67 33.02
N SER A 141 12.56 -32.82 32.51
CA SER A 141 11.87 -34.12 32.45
C SER A 141 10.79 -34.42 31.39
N TYR A 142 11.33 -35.01 30.33
CA TYR A 142 10.85 -36.08 29.44
C TYR A 142 9.96 -37.17 30.11
N VAL A 143 9.00 -37.69 29.32
CA VAL A 143 8.20 -38.95 29.41
C VAL A 143 6.98 -39.03 30.35
N ARG A 144 5.79 -39.23 29.75
CA ARG A 144 4.76 -40.25 30.12
C ARG A 144 3.89 -40.51 28.87
N SER A 145 4.15 -41.58 28.11
CA SER A 145 3.49 -42.91 28.18
C SER A 145 2.00 -42.90 27.77
N ILE A 146 1.74 -43.45 26.58
CA ILE A 146 0.42 -43.82 26.06
C ILE A 146 0.12 -45.27 26.49
N SER A 147 -0.97 -45.46 27.23
CA SER A 147 -1.77 -46.69 27.33
C SER A 147 -3.04 -46.31 28.10
N THR A 148 -4.23 -46.36 27.53
CA THR A 148 -5.03 -47.57 27.26
C THR A 148 -6.09 -47.24 26.23
#